data_AF-U9T548-F1
#
_entry.id   AF-U9T548-F1
#
_cell.length_a   1.000
_cell.length_b   1.000
_cell.length_c   1.000
_cell.angle_alpha   90.00
_cell.angle_beta   90.00
_cell.angle_gamma   90.00
#
_symmetry.space_group_name_H-M   'P 1'
#
loop_
_entity.id
_entity.type
_entity.pdbx_description
1 polymer ?
#
loop_
_entity_poly.entity_id
_entity_poly.type
_entity_poly.pdbx_seq_one_letter_code
_entity_poly.pdbx_strand_id
1 'polypeptide(L)'
;MHKVWPTQNIAIFGKYLTASEIQYYLEFQEYPNTSETGFASVYNVLGWKQSEAREAFSMTNIQYSYGGTGTTCKVGNCDFFPGIKVSKEQRQCLSVKVCEFASKELDTGHTSVDFTQPIFKNMFDANEKFHEKATICIFAKAHKYSCGYINENGVKYNGKPKLGELVQVNNTKKKFIGCTKWKPKEKNYQFLTILPNVDLELLEMMFNEHSYHPHGIDFENDEVNTVDECFMVRPNIARSDECPFLHKIGNHIVKGVISKKASKHNHSPPPPRKTPYNIRNQLQKIINSEHILDLTRRKFLTGTMIQTYLNGKMLSDLHPSLNNQSKIDYFIEKSQRSQYPFSQNVLGVVHKFMKYNMSADPYIRSIRFLDNGQYIILCATKEQTIALSELTHIEIDMAFKRIHGITNEWEVTAYLPRVQKTLTFARIFTNIETAEAYQNLFEDLFGCIERDIGKTFNFHHIHGEGLGCIIADQHKGQALGLGQYLNSKYPHLTPIEHLQHIYKLCQVHYKW
;
A
#
# COMPACT_ATOMS: atom_id res chain seq x y z
N MET A 1 -24.76 -35.89 -54.09
CA MET A 1 -23.28 -35.93 -54.02
C MET A 1 -22.84 -35.27 -52.73
N HIS A 2 -22.50 -36.08 -51.72
CA HIS A 2 -21.89 -35.61 -50.48
C HIS A 2 -20.50 -35.05 -50.81
N LYS A 3 -20.29 -33.74 -50.65
CA LYS A 3 -18.94 -33.19 -50.56
C LYS A 3 -18.37 -33.62 -49.22
N VAL A 4 -17.61 -34.71 -49.25
CA VAL A 4 -16.69 -35.11 -48.20
C VAL A 4 -15.71 -33.95 -48.02
N TRP A 5 -15.77 -33.28 -46.87
CA TRP A 5 -14.75 -32.30 -46.48
C TRP A 5 -13.46 -33.08 -46.17
N PRO A 6 -12.32 -32.75 -46.80
CA PRO A 6 -11.10 -33.48 -46.53
C PRO A 6 -10.68 -33.26 -45.08
N THR A 7 -10.63 -34.35 -44.32
CA THR A 7 -10.01 -34.47 -43.01
C THR A 7 -8.49 -34.30 -43.15
N GLN A 8 -8.01 -33.05 -43.21
CA GLN A 8 -6.66 -32.59 -42.83
C GLN A 8 -6.51 -31.09 -43.19
N ASN A 9 -7.09 -30.19 -42.40
CA ASN A 9 -6.89 -28.74 -42.61
C ASN A 9 -5.80 -28.23 -41.67
N ILE A 10 -4.54 -28.49 -42.02
CA ILE A 10 -3.40 -27.79 -41.42
C ILE A 10 -3.47 -26.33 -41.87
N ALA A 11 -3.60 -25.38 -40.94
CA ALA A 11 -3.50 -23.97 -41.28
C ALA A 11 -2.05 -23.57 -41.53
N ILE A 12 -1.84 -22.83 -42.62
CA ILE A 12 -0.53 -22.33 -43.03
C ILE A 12 -0.49 -20.82 -42.75
N PHE A 13 0.34 -20.43 -41.79
CA PHE A 13 0.60 -19.04 -41.45
C PHE A 13 1.88 -18.50 -42.11
N GLY A 14 2.68 -19.37 -42.73
CA GLY A 14 3.88 -19.03 -43.48
C GLY A 14 4.71 -20.28 -43.82
N LYS A 15 5.83 -20.10 -44.54
CA LYS A 15 6.66 -21.18 -45.12
C LYS A 15 7.04 -22.33 -44.16
N TYR A 16 7.15 -22.04 -42.86
CA TYR A 16 7.46 -23.03 -41.81
C TYR A 16 6.63 -22.79 -40.54
N LEU A 17 5.41 -22.26 -40.69
CA LEU A 17 4.54 -21.97 -39.57
C LEU A 17 3.17 -22.55 -39.86
N THR A 18 2.94 -23.76 -39.36
CA THR A 18 1.72 -24.51 -39.55
C THR A 18 1.11 -24.93 -38.22
N ALA A 19 -0.21 -25.04 -38.16
CA ALA A 19 -0.91 -25.59 -37.00
C ALA A 19 -2.02 -26.54 -37.47
N SER A 20 -2.07 -27.74 -36.91
CA SER A 20 -3.14 -28.70 -37.14
C SER A 20 -4.42 -28.38 -36.38
N GLU A 21 -4.30 -27.60 -35.30
CA GLU A 21 -5.41 -27.24 -34.41
C GLU A 21 -5.55 -25.73 -34.34
N ILE A 22 -6.79 -25.24 -34.43
CA ILE A 22 -7.10 -23.81 -34.39
C ILE A 22 -8.30 -23.60 -33.48
N GLN A 23 -8.17 -22.69 -32.52
CA GLN A 23 -9.27 -22.29 -31.65
C GLN A 23 -9.40 -20.77 -31.63
N TYR A 24 -10.65 -20.32 -31.60
CA TYR A 24 -11.01 -18.90 -31.59
C TYR A 24 -11.43 -18.49 -30.18
N TYR A 25 -10.89 -17.37 -29.70
CA TYR A 25 -11.16 -16.87 -28.36
C TYR A 25 -11.55 -15.40 -28.39
N LEU A 26 -12.44 -15.02 -27.46
CA LEU A 26 -12.77 -13.62 -27.18
C LEU A 26 -11.84 -13.03 -26.10
N GLU A 27 -11.23 -13.89 -25.30
CA GLU A 27 -10.36 -13.51 -24.19
C GLU A 27 -8.97 -14.13 -24.33
N PHE A 28 -7.96 -13.38 -23.89
CA PHE A 28 -6.57 -13.83 -23.95
C PHE A 28 -6.34 -15.07 -23.07
N GLN A 29 -5.74 -16.11 -23.64
CA GLN A 29 -5.38 -17.31 -22.88
C GLN A 29 -4.02 -17.12 -22.22
N GLU A 30 -4.01 -17.02 -20.89
CA GLU A 30 -2.81 -16.85 -20.07
C GLU A 30 -1.87 -18.06 -20.07
N TYR A 31 -2.47 -19.23 -20.31
CA TYR A 31 -1.83 -20.52 -20.51
C TYR A 31 -2.26 -21.05 -21.87
N PRO A 32 -1.64 -20.59 -22.97
CA PRO A 32 -2.01 -21.03 -24.30
C PRO A 32 -1.87 -22.56 -24.42
N ASN A 33 -2.86 -23.19 -25.04
CA ASN A 33 -2.79 -24.61 -25.38
C ASN A 33 -1.63 -24.86 -26.36
N THR A 34 -1.09 -26.07 -26.30
CA THR A 34 0.03 -26.52 -27.13
C THR A 34 -0.26 -27.90 -27.69
N SER A 35 0.34 -28.21 -28.84
CA SER A 35 0.21 -29.49 -29.53
C SER A 35 1.50 -29.78 -30.28
N GLU A 36 1.90 -31.05 -30.36
CA GLU A 36 3.11 -31.48 -31.10
C GLU A 36 3.00 -31.18 -32.60
N THR A 37 1.77 -31.20 -33.13
CA THR A 37 1.46 -30.89 -34.53
C THR A 37 1.09 -29.41 -34.74
N GLY A 38 1.22 -28.58 -33.70
CA GLY A 38 0.99 -27.14 -33.71
C GLY A 38 -0.45 -26.76 -33.37
N PHE A 39 -0.58 -25.78 -32.49
CA PHE A 39 -1.85 -25.22 -32.02
C PHE A 39 -1.87 -23.71 -32.25
N ALA A 40 -2.97 -23.18 -32.77
CA ALA A 40 -3.16 -21.75 -33.03
C ALA A 40 -4.35 -21.19 -32.24
N SER A 41 -4.08 -20.22 -31.38
CA SER A 41 -5.11 -19.38 -30.75
C SER A 41 -5.34 -18.12 -31.57
N VAL A 42 -6.56 -17.93 -32.07
CA VAL A 42 -6.95 -16.75 -32.85
C VAL A 42 -7.90 -15.89 -32.00
N TYR A 43 -7.54 -14.63 -31.79
CA TYR A 43 -8.30 -13.72 -30.94
C TYR A 43 -9.13 -12.75 -31.76
N ASN A 44 -10.42 -12.63 -31.44
CA ASN A 44 -11.27 -11.59 -32.00
C ASN A 44 -11.14 -10.31 -31.15
N VAL A 45 -10.59 -9.26 -31.77
CA VAL A 45 -10.39 -7.94 -31.13
C VAL A 45 -11.35 -6.87 -31.66
N LEU A 46 -12.40 -7.26 -32.38
CA LEU A 46 -13.42 -6.34 -32.87
C LEU A 46 -14.05 -5.57 -31.70
N GLY A 47 -14.19 -4.25 -31.85
CA GLY A 47 -14.76 -3.36 -30.83
C GLY A 47 -13.75 -2.86 -29.78
N TRP A 48 -12.51 -3.37 -29.78
CA TRP A 48 -11.45 -2.85 -28.91
C TRP A 48 -10.78 -1.63 -29.51
N LYS A 49 -10.42 -0.66 -28.65
CA LYS A 49 -9.43 0.36 -29.04
C LYS A 49 -8.09 -0.32 -29.28
N GLN A 50 -7.36 0.11 -30.31
CA GLN A 50 -6.11 -0.52 -30.71
C GLN A 50 -5.07 -0.58 -29.57
N SER A 51 -4.97 0.46 -28.75
CA SER A 51 -4.05 0.50 -27.60
C SER A 51 -4.45 -0.50 -26.50
N GLU A 52 -5.74 -0.61 -26.21
CA GLU A 52 -6.28 -1.53 -25.20
C GLU A 52 -6.13 -2.98 -25.66
N ALA A 53 -6.42 -3.27 -26.95
CA ALA A 53 -6.18 -4.59 -27.53
C ALA A 53 -4.71 -5.00 -27.46
N ARG A 54 -3.79 -4.08 -27.79
CA ARG A 54 -2.35 -4.36 -27.69
C ARG A 54 -1.91 -4.70 -26.27
N GLU A 55 -2.48 -4.05 -25.25
CA GLU A 55 -2.15 -4.35 -23.86
C GLU A 55 -2.82 -5.64 -23.35
N ALA A 56 -4.10 -5.85 -23.71
CA ALA A 56 -4.89 -7.01 -23.28
C ALA A 56 -4.38 -8.33 -23.87
N PHE A 57 -4.00 -8.33 -25.15
CA PHE A 57 -3.52 -9.51 -25.88
C PHE A 57 -1.97 -9.55 -25.97
N SER A 58 -1.28 -8.71 -25.18
CA SER A 58 0.18 -8.72 -25.10
C SER A 58 0.68 -10.06 -24.55
N MET A 59 1.76 -10.59 -25.14
CA MET A 59 2.43 -11.78 -24.62
C MET A 59 2.93 -11.60 -23.17
N THR A 60 3.09 -10.36 -22.69
CA THR A 60 3.42 -10.07 -21.28
C THR A 60 2.40 -10.63 -20.30
N ASN A 61 1.17 -10.91 -20.74
CA ASN A 61 0.11 -11.49 -19.93
C ASN A 61 0.20 -13.02 -19.82
N ILE A 62 1.06 -13.68 -20.61
CA ILE A 62 1.36 -15.11 -20.46
C ILE A 62 2.01 -15.35 -19.09
N GLN A 63 1.60 -16.43 -18.43
CA GLN A 63 2.06 -16.79 -17.09
C GLN A 63 3.35 -17.63 -17.12
N TYR A 64 3.61 -18.33 -18.24
CA TYR A 64 4.87 -19.03 -18.48
C TYR A 64 6.08 -18.10 -18.58
N SER A 65 7.27 -18.63 -18.27
CA SER A 65 8.52 -17.96 -18.62
C SER A 65 8.93 -18.27 -20.04
N TYR A 66 9.18 -17.24 -20.81
CA TYR A 66 9.59 -17.34 -22.21
C TYR A 66 10.76 -16.39 -22.48
N GLY A 67 11.61 -16.76 -23.44
CA GLY A 67 12.82 -16.04 -23.81
C GLY A 67 13.09 -16.10 -25.32
N GLY A 68 14.28 -15.65 -25.73
CA GLY A 68 14.68 -15.51 -27.13
C GLY A 68 14.81 -14.05 -27.55
N THR A 69 15.38 -13.80 -28.73
CA THR A 69 15.73 -12.45 -29.23
C THR A 69 14.52 -11.54 -29.44
N GLY A 70 13.29 -12.08 -29.48
CA GLY A 70 12.07 -11.31 -29.73
C GLY A 70 12.05 -10.63 -31.09
N THR A 71 12.92 -11.06 -32.00
CA THR A 71 13.07 -10.44 -33.32
C THR A 71 11.75 -10.59 -34.07
N THR A 72 11.10 -9.47 -34.32
CA THR A 72 9.87 -9.41 -35.10
C THR A 72 10.25 -9.42 -36.58
N CYS A 73 9.82 -10.43 -37.32
CA CYS A 73 10.00 -10.50 -38.77
C CYS A 73 8.65 -10.36 -39.48
N LYS A 74 8.66 -9.75 -40.67
CA LYS A 74 7.46 -9.73 -41.53
C LYS A 74 7.28 -11.10 -42.16
N VAL A 75 6.05 -11.59 -42.20
CA VAL A 75 5.71 -12.83 -42.89
C VAL A 75 5.25 -12.48 -44.29
N GLY A 76 5.98 -12.95 -45.30
CA GLY A 76 5.57 -12.82 -46.70
C GLY A 76 4.49 -13.84 -47.01
N ASN A 77 3.30 -13.35 -47.40
CA ASN A 77 2.10 -14.11 -47.77
C ASN A 77 1.66 -15.15 -46.70
N CYS A 78 0.74 -14.74 -45.82
CA CYS A 78 0.07 -15.62 -44.87
C CYS A 78 -1.22 -16.17 -45.49
N ASP A 79 -1.27 -17.47 -45.80
CA ASP A 79 -2.44 -18.10 -46.45
C ASP A 79 -3.69 -18.05 -45.55
N PHE A 80 -3.49 -18.15 -44.24
CA PHE A 80 -4.58 -18.07 -43.26
C PHE A 80 -5.19 -16.66 -43.15
N PHE A 81 -4.40 -15.62 -43.40
CA PHE A 81 -4.84 -14.22 -43.36
C PHE A 81 -4.55 -13.52 -44.70
N PRO A 82 -5.28 -13.87 -45.78
CA PRO A 82 -4.99 -13.38 -47.11
C PRO A 82 -5.17 -11.85 -47.17
N GLY A 83 -4.18 -11.16 -47.76
CA GLY A 83 -4.20 -9.70 -47.91
C GLY A 83 -3.88 -8.89 -46.64
N ILE A 84 -3.67 -9.54 -45.49
CA ILE A 84 -3.33 -8.87 -44.23
C ILE A 84 -1.81 -8.88 -44.02
N LYS A 85 -1.25 -7.74 -43.58
CA LYS A 85 0.16 -7.65 -43.21
C LYS A 85 0.39 -8.34 -41.87
N VAL A 86 1.16 -9.43 -41.87
CA VAL A 86 1.45 -10.23 -40.68
C VAL A 86 2.91 -10.10 -40.27
N SER A 87 3.15 -10.02 -38.96
CA SER A 87 4.47 -10.11 -38.36
C SER A 87 4.54 -11.30 -37.40
N LYS A 88 5.67 -12.00 -37.38
CA LYS A 88 5.96 -13.13 -36.49
C LYS A 88 6.99 -12.71 -35.45
N GLU A 89 6.71 -13.08 -34.21
CA GLU A 89 7.67 -13.06 -33.10
C GLU A 89 7.81 -14.49 -32.58
N GLN A 90 9.05 -14.96 -32.40
CA GLN A 90 9.32 -16.31 -31.91
C GLN A 90 9.93 -16.27 -30.52
N ARG A 91 9.38 -17.08 -29.61
CA ARG A 91 9.84 -17.24 -28.24
C ARG A 91 10.02 -18.72 -27.91
N GLN A 92 10.84 -19.01 -26.90
CA GLN A 92 11.05 -20.37 -26.38
C GLN A 92 10.71 -20.42 -24.89
N CYS A 93 10.12 -21.53 -24.44
CA CYS A 93 9.91 -21.78 -23.02
C CYS A 93 11.26 -21.81 -22.28
N LEU A 94 11.33 -21.10 -21.15
CA LEU A 94 12.52 -21.05 -20.31
C LEU A 94 12.44 -22.03 -19.12
N SER A 95 11.50 -22.98 -19.15
CA SER A 95 11.17 -23.87 -18.03
C SER A 95 10.67 -23.11 -16.79
N VAL A 96 10.52 -23.83 -15.69
CA VAL A 96 10.12 -23.33 -14.37
C VAL A 96 11.27 -23.47 -13.37
N LYS A 97 11.09 -22.76 -12.27
CA LYS A 97 11.89 -22.86 -11.05
C LYS A 97 11.10 -23.68 -10.03
N VAL A 98 11.73 -24.70 -9.46
CA VAL A 98 11.15 -25.59 -8.44
C VAL A 98 12.07 -25.66 -7.22
N CYS A 99 11.50 -25.99 -6.07
CA CYS A 99 12.28 -26.21 -4.85
C CYS A 99 13.04 -27.55 -4.94
N GLU A 100 14.19 -27.66 -4.29
CA GLU A 100 14.89 -28.95 -4.14
C GLU A 100 14.05 -30.02 -3.44
N PHE A 101 13.11 -29.62 -2.58
CA PHE A 101 12.14 -30.48 -1.89
C PHE A 101 10.82 -30.63 -2.66
N ALA A 102 10.82 -30.37 -3.97
CA ALA A 102 9.60 -30.41 -4.78
C ALA A 102 8.95 -31.80 -4.79
N SER A 103 7.62 -31.85 -4.68
CA SER A 103 6.86 -33.09 -4.88
C SER A 103 7.12 -33.65 -6.28
N LYS A 104 7.25 -34.99 -6.38
CA LYS A 104 7.33 -35.68 -7.67
C LYS A 104 6.03 -35.55 -8.47
N GLU A 105 4.91 -35.23 -7.84
CA GLU A 105 3.65 -34.91 -8.53
C GLU A 105 3.81 -33.72 -9.49
N LEU A 106 4.81 -32.85 -9.28
CA LEU A 106 5.10 -31.72 -10.16
C LEU A 106 5.82 -32.10 -11.47
N ASP A 107 6.18 -33.37 -11.64
CA ASP A 107 6.86 -33.92 -12.83
C ASP A 107 5.87 -34.38 -13.91
N THR A 108 4.89 -33.54 -14.21
CA THR A 108 3.84 -33.82 -15.21
C THR A 108 3.98 -32.91 -16.43
N GLY A 109 4.06 -33.48 -17.63
CA GLY A 109 3.86 -32.71 -18.86
C GLY A 109 2.44 -32.15 -18.98
N HIS A 110 2.27 -31.08 -19.75
CA HIS A 110 0.96 -30.50 -20.02
C HIS A 110 0.87 -29.93 -21.44
N THR A 111 -0.26 -30.15 -22.10
CA THR A 111 -0.63 -29.52 -23.39
C THR A 111 -1.71 -28.46 -23.21
N SER A 112 -2.48 -28.55 -22.12
CA SER A 112 -3.48 -27.59 -21.67
C SER A 112 -3.43 -27.50 -20.14
N VAL A 113 -4.04 -26.46 -19.57
CA VAL A 113 -4.03 -26.22 -18.12
C VAL A 113 -5.45 -26.21 -17.58
N ASP A 114 -5.72 -27.08 -16.61
CA ASP A 114 -6.99 -27.18 -15.91
C ASP A 114 -6.78 -26.98 -14.40
N PHE A 115 -7.23 -25.84 -13.88
CA PHE A 115 -7.08 -25.47 -12.47
C PHE A 115 -7.97 -26.26 -11.52
N THR A 116 -8.90 -27.07 -12.03
CA THR A 116 -9.71 -27.96 -11.19
C THR A 116 -8.94 -29.21 -10.74
N GLN A 117 -7.77 -29.48 -11.33
CA GLN A 117 -6.95 -30.62 -10.96
C GLN A 117 -6.41 -30.50 -9.52
N PRO A 118 -6.34 -31.61 -8.76
CA PRO A 118 -5.88 -31.61 -7.37
C PRO A 118 -4.50 -30.99 -7.15
N ILE A 119 -3.61 -31.10 -8.14
CA ILE A 119 -2.25 -30.55 -8.07
C ILE A 119 -2.26 -29.03 -7.87
N PHE A 120 -3.18 -28.30 -8.49
CA PHE A 120 -3.31 -26.86 -8.31
C PHE A 120 -3.88 -26.50 -6.96
N LYS A 121 -4.80 -27.31 -6.43
CA LYS A 121 -5.26 -27.16 -5.06
C LYS A 121 -4.08 -27.23 -4.10
N ASN A 122 -3.19 -28.22 -4.21
CA ASN A 122 -2.00 -28.30 -3.38
C ASN A 122 -1.05 -27.10 -3.58
N MET A 123 -0.89 -26.60 -4.81
CA MET A 123 -0.10 -25.37 -5.07
C MET A 123 -0.70 -24.11 -4.43
N PHE A 124 -2.03 -23.99 -4.42
CA PHE A 124 -2.75 -22.87 -3.82
C PHE A 124 -2.81 -23.00 -2.30
N ASP A 125 -3.13 -24.17 -1.77
CA ASP A 125 -3.21 -24.51 -0.34
C ASP A 125 -1.81 -24.44 0.32
N ALA A 126 -0.74 -24.71 -0.43
CA ALA A 126 0.62 -24.43 0.00
C ALA A 126 0.86 -22.94 0.31
N ASN A 127 -0.05 -22.01 0.00
CA ASN A 127 -0.05 -20.66 0.56
C ASN A 127 -1.02 -20.46 1.74
N GLU A 128 -2.00 -21.34 1.95
CA GLU A 128 -3.17 -21.10 2.82
C GLU A 128 -3.09 -21.65 4.25
N LYS A 129 -2.10 -22.49 4.59
CA LYS A 129 -1.86 -22.88 6.01
C LYS A 129 -1.34 -21.69 6.84
N PHE A 130 -2.17 -20.67 6.99
CA PHE A 130 -1.81 -19.33 7.43
C PHE A 130 -1.22 -19.32 8.84
N HIS A 131 -1.83 -20.05 9.77
CA HIS A 131 -1.37 -20.13 11.16
C HIS A 131 -0.08 -20.93 11.31
N GLU A 132 -0.01 -22.15 10.76
CA GLU A 132 1.20 -22.99 10.77
C GLU A 132 2.39 -22.26 10.12
N LYS A 133 2.19 -21.64 8.94
CA LYS A 133 3.24 -20.88 8.26
C LYS A 133 3.64 -19.61 9.02
N ALA A 134 2.69 -18.88 9.60
CA ALA A 134 3.00 -17.71 10.42
C ALA A 134 3.86 -18.11 11.64
N THR A 135 3.54 -19.25 12.27
CA THR A 135 4.31 -19.82 13.37
C THR A 135 5.73 -20.22 12.95
N ILE A 136 5.88 -20.95 11.84
CA ILE A 136 7.21 -21.34 11.35
C ILE A 136 8.04 -20.10 10.93
N CYS A 137 7.41 -19.10 10.33
CA CYS A 137 8.07 -17.84 9.97
C CYS A 137 8.51 -17.03 11.20
N ILE A 138 7.70 -16.94 12.26
CA ILE A 138 8.10 -16.22 13.49
C ILE A 138 9.25 -16.94 14.20
N PHE A 139 9.23 -18.27 14.22
CA PHE A 139 10.33 -19.10 14.72
C PHE A 139 11.64 -18.81 13.95
N ALA A 140 11.63 -18.93 12.62
CA ALA A 140 12.81 -18.64 11.81
C ALA A 140 13.28 -17.18 11.93
N LYS A 141 12.35 -16.22 12.03
CA LYS A 141 12.69 -14.80 12.25
C LYS A 141 13.40 -14.60 13.59
N ALA A 142 12.97 -15.29 14.63
CA ALA A 142 13.62 -15.24 15.94
C ALA A 142 15.08 -15.70 15.88
N HIS A 143 15.38 -16.75 15.12
CA HIS A 143 16.74 -17.26 14.95
C HIS A 143 17.64 -16.40 14.02
N LYS A 144 17.06 -15.60 13.12
CA LYS A 144 17.81 -14.67 12.26
C LYS A 144 18.17 -13.36 12.95
N TYR A 145 17.37 -12.92 13.92
CA TYR A 145 17.62 -11.68 14.64
C TYR A 145 18.71 -11.91 15.69
N SER A 146 19.85 -11.22 15.53
CA SER A 146 20.89 -11.21 16.56
C SER A 146 20.50 -10.28 17.71
N CYS A 147 20.84 -10.67 18.94
CA CYS A 147 20.66 -9.81 20.10
C CYS A 147 21.59 -8.59 20.02
N GLY A 148 21.04 -7.39 20.27
CA GLY A 148 21.78 -6.13 20.23
C GLY A 148 22.52 -5.80 21.52
N TYR A 149 22.39 -6.63 22.55
CA TYR A 149 23.01 -6.39 23.85
C TYR A 149 24.54 -6.52 23.76
N ILE A 150 25.23 -5.55 24.34
CA ILE A 150 26.68 -5.53 24.51
C ILE A 150 26.92 -5.49 26.01
N ASN A 151 27.73 -6.42 26.52
CA ASN A 151 28.05 -6.44 27.95
C ASN A 151 29.03 -5.31 28.32
N GLU A 152 29.27 -5.14 29.62
CA GLU A 152 30.19 -4.11 30.17
C GLU A 152 31.62 -4.20 29.61
N ASN A 153 32.02 -5.36 29.07
CA ASN A 153 33.32 -5.61 28.47
C ASN A 153 33.35 -5.37 26.94
N GLY A 154 32.30 -4.78 26.35
CA GLY A 154 32.24 -4.50 24.91
C GLY A 154 31.96 -5.71 24.02
N VAL A 155 31.63 -6.87 24.58
CA VAL A 155 31.36 -8.10 23.83
C VAL A 155 29.88 -8.17 23.45
N LYS A 156 29.60 -8.26 22.15
CA LYS A 156 28.25 -8.45 21.63
C LYS A 156 27.72 -9.83 22.02
N TYR A 157 26.49 -9.85 22.53
CA TYR A 157 25.87 -11.09 22.99
C TYR A 157 25.28 -11.90 21.82
N ASN A 158 25.70 -13.17 21.73
CA ASN A 158 25.30 -14.12 20.69
C ASN A 158 24.29 -15.18 21.20
N GLY A 159 23.46 -14.83 22.18
CA GLY A 159 22.52 -15.79 22.75
C GLY A 159 21.46 -16.26 21.76
N LYS A 160 21.07 -17.53 21.89
CA LYS A 160 19.98 -18.13 21.12
C LYS A 160 18.64 -17.51 21.53
N PRO A 161 17.67 -17.41 20.60
CA PRO A 161 16.31 -17.01 20.95
C PRO A 161 15.66 -18.06 21.86
N LYS A 162 14.77 -17.61 22.74
CA LYS A 162 14.00 -18.45 23.67
C LYS A 162 12.61 -17.84 23.87
N LEU A 163 11.59 -18.69 24.00
CA LEU A 163 10.26 -18.29 24.42
C LEU A 163 10.26 -17.93 25.91
N GLY A 164 9.91 -16.68 26.23
CA GLY A 164 9.79 -16.14 27.58
C GLY A 164 8.35 -15.82 27.94
N GLU A 165 8.07 -15.65 29.23
CA GLU A 165 6.74 -15.35 29.76
C GLU A 165 6.78 -14.09 30.64
N LEU A 166 5.84 -13.17 30.43
CA LEU A 166 5.66 -11.96 31.24
C LEU A 166 4.27 -11.96 31.88
N VAL A 167 4.21 -11.68 33.18
CA VAL A 167 2.95 -11.45 33.88
C VAL A 167 2.52 -9.99 33.64
N GLN A 168 1.32 -9.81 33.10
CA GLN A 168 0.72 -8.49 32.91
C GLN A 168 0.05 -7.99 34.19
N VAL A 169 -0.23 -6.68 34.25
CA VAL A 169 -0.89 -6.00 35.38
C VAL A 169 -2.25 -6.62 35.74
N ASN A 170 -2.93 -7.24 34.78
CA ASN A 170 -4.20 -7.95 34.95
C ASN A 170 -4.04 -9.43 35.37
N ASN A 171 -2.86 -9.86 35.84
CA ASN A 171 -2.52 -11.26 36.15
C ASN A 171 -2.60 -12.24 34.97
N THR A 172 -2.74 -11.76 33.73
CA THR A 172 -2.64 -12.64 32.55
C THR A 172 -1.19 -12.81 32.13
N LYS A 173 -0.83 -14.02 31.70
CA LYS A 173 0.51 -14.33 31.22
C LYS A 173 0.60 -14.08 29.72
N LYS A 174 1.56 -13.28 29.28
CA LYS A 174 1.85 -13.02 27.86
C LYS A 174 3.20 -13.61 27.48
N LYS A 175 3.19 -14.54 26.52
CA LYS A 175 4.41 -15.09 25.93
C LYS A 175 5.06 -14.08 24.98
N PHE A 176 6.39 -14.07 24.93
CA PHE A 176 7.20 -13.27 24.02
C PHE A 176 8.45 -14.06 23.61
N ILE A 177 9.13 -13.64 22.55
CA ILE A 177 10.42 -14.26 22.17
C ILE A 177 11.55 -13.30 22.57
N GLY A 178 12.38 -13.76 23.50
CA GLY A 178 13.58 -13.08 23.96
C GLY A 178 14.84 -13.88 23.64
N CYS A 179 15.94 -13.54 24.28
CA CYS A 179 17.17 -14.35 24.25
C CYS A 179 17.41 -15.05 25.59
N THR A 180 18.22 -16.12 25.61
CA THR A 180 18.38 -16.99 26.80
C THR A 180 18.81 -16.29 28.10
N LYS A 181 19.57 -15.19 28.04
CA LYS A 181 20.00 -14.40 29.22
C LYS A 181 19.21 -13.10 29.41
N TRP A 182 18.05 -12.96 28.76
CA TRP A 182 17.20 -11.79 28.94
C TRP A 182 16.85 -11.61 30.42
N LYS A 183 16.98 -10.38 30.92
CA LYS A 183 16.62 -10.00 32.29
C LYS A 183 15.62 -8.83 32.27
N PRO A 184 14.68 -8.79 33.22
CA PRO A 184 13.78 -7.65 33.36
C PRO A 184 14.57 -6.34 33.54
N LYS A 185 14.15 -5.26 32.87
CA LYS A 185 14.70 -3.89 32.95
C LYS A 185 16.05 -3.64 32.26
N GLU A 186 16.71 -4.65 31.69
CA GLU A 186 17.92 -4.44 30.88
C GLU A 186 17.55 -4.09 29.42
N LYS A 187 18.16 -3.04 28.87
CA LYS A 187 17.89 -2.55 27.49
C LYS A 187 18.67 -3.37 26.45
N ASN A 188 18.29 -3.26 25.18
CA ASN A 188 19.00 -3.79 23.99
C ASN A 188 19.00 -5.31 23.80
N TYR A 189 18.35 -6.09 24.66
CA TYR A 189 18.10 -7.49 24.37
C TYR A 189 17.06 -7.68 23.26
N GLN A 190 17.12 -8.82 22.56
CA GLN A 190 16.11 -9.20 21.59
C GLN A 190 14.74 -9.30 22.28
N PHE A 191 13.74 -8.65 21.68
CA PHE A 191 12.34 -8.75 22.10
C PHE A 191 11.45 -8.74 20.86
N LEU A 192 10.85 -9.89 20.56
CA LEU A 192 9.86 -10.02 19.49
C LEU A 192 8.49 -10.29 20.09
N THR A 193 7.53 -9.45 19.71
CA THR A 193 6.12 -9.65 20.09
C THR A 193 5.51 -10.73 19.23
N ILE A 194 4.84 -11.69 19.86
CA ILE A 194 4.09 -12.74 19.17
C ILE A 194 2.77 -12.15 18.69
N LEU A 195 2.48 -12.31 17.39
CA LEU A 195 1.25 -11.81 16.78
C LEU A 195 0.07 -12.74 17.12
N PRO A 196 -1.18 -12.23 17.17
CA PRO A 196 -2.35 -13.04 17.53
C PRO A 196 -2.65 -14.21 16.58
N ASN A 197 -2.13 -14.16 15.36
CA ASN A 197 -2.33 -15.20 14.34
C ASN A 197 -1.28 -16.33 14.39
N VAL A 198 -0.41 -16.35 15.40
CA VAL A 198 0.57 -17.41 15.63
C VAL A 198 -0.05 -18.47 16.54
N ASP A 199 0.04 -19.72 16.13
CA ASP A 199 -0.28 -20.87 16.99
C ASP A 199 0.79 -20.98 18.09
N LEU A 200 0.38 -20.72 19.33
CA LEU A 200 1.28 -20.68 20.50
C LEU A 200 1.74 -22.07 20.96
N GLU A 201 0.90 -23.09 20.82
CA GLU A 201 1.24 -24.47 21.20
C GLU A 201 2.28 -25.01 20.24
N LEU A 202 2.05 -24.81 18.93
CA LEU A 202 3.01 -25.16 17.90
C LEU A 202 4.33 -24.39 18.08
N LEU A 203 4.28 -23.09 18.39
CA LEU A 203 5.49 -22.30 18.60
C LEU A 203 6.33 -22.81 19.79
N GLU A 204 5.66 -23.20 20.88
CA GLU A 204 6.31 -23.75 22.07
C GLU A 204 6.97 -25.10 21.79
N MET A 205 6.26 -26.00 21.11
CA MET A 205 6.82 -27.26 20.64
C MET A 205 8.07 -27.00 19.75
N MET A 206 8.00 -26.05 18.82
CA MET A 206 9.13 -25.72 17.95
C MET A 206 10.37 -25.21 18.70
N PHE A 207 10.21 -24.37 19.73
CA PHE A 207 11.36 -23.91 20.52
C PHE A 207 11.96 -24.99 21.42
N ASN A 208 11.21 -26.04 21.72
CA ASN A 208 11.66 -27.15 22.56
C ASN A 208 12.30 -28.29 21.73
N GLU A 209 11.73 -28.59 20.57
CA GLU A 209 12.04 -29.81 19.81
C GLU A 209 12.72 -29.53 18.46
N HIS A 210 12.63 -28.30 17.93
CA HIS A 210 13.14 -27.98 16.61
C HIS A 210 14.38 -27.09 16.62
N SER A 211 15.20 -27.21 15.58
CA SER A 211 16.36 -26.35 15.33
C SER A 211 16.26 -25.67 13.97
N TYR A 212 16.72 -24.42 13.88
CA TYR A 212 16.67 -23.64 12.63
C TYR A 212 18.03 -23.65 11.92
N HIS A 213 18.05 -24.10 10.67
CA HIS A 213 19.25 -24.18 9.82
C HIS A 213 19.03 -23.39 8.52
N PRO A 214 19.44 -22.11 8.45
CA PRO A 214 19.15 -21.24 7.30
C PRO A 214 19.88 -21.64 6.01
N HIS A 215 20.96 -22.42 6.10
CA HIS A 215 21.81 -22.81 4.98
C HIS A 215 21.71 -24.31 4.62
N GLY A 216 20.66 -24.99 5.11
CA GLY A 216 20.52 -26.45 4.95
C GLY A 216 21.30 -27.25 6.00
N ILE A 217 21.30 -28.57 5.81
CA ILE A 217 22.00 -29.56 6.64
C ILE A 217 22.80 -30.44 5.67
N ASP A 218 24.06 -30.76 5.98
CA ASP A 218 24.85 -31.72 5.20
C ASP A 218 24.30 -33.13 5.44
N PHE A 219 23.57 -33.67 4.46
CA PHE A 219 22.84 -34.93 4.54
C PHE A 219 23.74 -36.18 4.38
N GLU A 220 24.90 -36.24 5.03
CA GLU A 220 25.79 -37.39 4.81
C GLU A 220 25.35 -38.69 5.51
N ASN A 221 24.42 -38.69 6.49
CA ASN A 221 24.16 -39.91 7.28
C ASN A 221 22.73 -40.22 7.77
N ASP A 222 21.70 -39.42 7.46
CA ASP A 222 20.34 -39.72 7.92
C ASP A 222 19.41 -40.05 6.75
N GLU A 223 18.83 -41.25 6.77
CA GLU A 223 17.72 -41.63 5.89
C GLU A 223 16.62 -40.57 5.98
N VAL A 224 16.16 -40.09 4.82
CA VAL A 224 15.23 -38.97 4.64
C VAL A 224 13.88 -39.30 5.28
N ASN A 225 13.77 -39.06 6.58
CA ASN A 225 12.52 -39.18 7.32
C ASN A 225 11.64 -37.95 7.01
N THR A 226 10.64 -38.20 6.15
CA THR A 226 9.51 -37.33 5.78
C THR A 226 9.84 -35.84 5.62
N VAL A 227 10.17 -35.45 4.39
CA VAL A 227 10.18 -34.05 3.96
C VAL A 227 8.74 -33.63 3.67
N ASP A 228 8.29 -32.50 4.22
CA ASP A 228 7.05 -31.87 3.75
C ASP A 228 7.21 -31.53 2.26
N GLU A 229 6.51 -32.26 1.39
CA GLU A 229 6.62 -32.07 -0.05
C GLU A 229 6.28 -30.63 -0.45
N CYS A 230 7.14 -30.05 -1.28
CA CYS A 230 6.98 -28.68 -1.72
C CYS A 230 6.21 -28.62 -3.04
N PHE A 231 5.01 -28.05 -3.02
CA PHE A 231 4.22 -27.80 -4.23
C PHE A 231 4.55 -26.44 -4.89
N MET A 232 5.72 -25.88 -4.61
CA MET A 232 6.10 -24.55 -5.11
C MET A 232 6.65 -24.63 -6.52
N VAL A 233 5.94 -24.01 -7.45
CA VAL A 233 6.39 -23.77 -8.83
C VAL A 233 6.43 -22.27 -9.11
N ARG A 234 7.53 -21.80 -9.72
CA ARG A 234 7.70 -20.41 -10.14
C ARG A 234 8.08 -20.31 -11.60
N PRO A 235 7.64 -19.25 -12.31
CA PRO A 235 8.22 -18.91 -13.59
C PRO A 235 9.74 -18.71 -13.44
N ASN A 236 10.56 -19.21 -14.37
CA ASN A 236 12.02 -19.05 -14.35
C ASN A 236 12.49 -17.58 -14.30
N ILE A 237 11.67 -16.62 -14.74
CA ILE A 237 11.96 -15.18 -14.61
C ILE A 237 11.93 -14.68 -13.15
N ALA A 238 11.45 -15.49 -12.19
CA ALA A 238 11.47 -15.13 -10.78
C ALA A 238 12.91 -14.94 -10.29
N ARG A 239 13.17 -13.79 -9.65
CA ARG A 239 14.51 -13.38 -9.18
C ARG A 239 15.01 -14.08 -7.93
N SER A 240 14.16 -14.86 -7.27
CA SER A 240 14.47 -15.47 -5.98
C SER A 240 14.85 -16.92 -6.19
N ASP A 241 16.03 -17.28 -5.69
CA ASP A 241 16.59 -18.63 -5.71
C ASP A 241 16.40 -19.36 -4.37
N GLU A 242 15.55 -18.80 -3.50
CA GLU A 242 15.23 -19.35 -2.20
C GLU A 242 13.74 -19.62 -2.10
N CYS A 243 13.39 -20.76 -1.50
CA CYS A 243 12.01 -21.15 -1.28
C CYS A 243 11.35 -20.12 -0.35
N PRO A 244 10.16 -19.59 -0.73
CA PRO A 244 9.39 -18.75 0.18
C PRO A 244 8.88 -19.54 1.39
N PHE A 245 8.85 -20.87 1.29
CA PHE A 245 8.41 -21.76 2.34
C PHE A 245 9.62 -22.33 3.09
N LEU A 246 9.42 -22.52 4.38
CA LEU A 246 10.34 -23.23 5.25
C LEU A 246 9.92 -24.71 5.24
N HIS A 247 10.91 -25.59 5.27
CA HIS A 247 10.70 -27.04 5.18
C HIS A 247 11.06 -27.69 6.50
N LYS A 248 10.23 -28.62 6.94
CA LYS A 248 10.50 -29.49 8.08
C LYS A 248 11.17 -30.77 7.58
N ILE A 249 12.30 -31.11 8.19
CA ILE A 249 13.04 -32.35 7.94
C ILE A 249 13.36 -32.94 9.30
N GLY A 250 12.60 -33.95 9.72
CA GLY A 250 12.61 -34.42 11.11
C GLY A 250 12.38 -33.27 12.11
N ASN A 251 13.38 -33.00 12.93
CA ASN A 251 13.39 -31.94 13.94
C ASN A 251 14.09 -30.64 13.47
N HIS A 252 14.35 -30.52 12.18
CA HIS A 252 15.02 -29.35 11.61
C HIS A 252 14.09 -28.53 10.74
N ILE A 253 14.17 -27.22 10.87
CA ILE A 253 13.51 -26.24 10.01
C ILE A 253 14.57 -25.62 9.11
N VAL A 254 14.46 -25.87 7.80
CA VAL A 254 15.43 -25.42 6.80
C VAL A 254 14.78 -24.50 5.77
N LYS A 255 15.62 -23.75 5.04
CA LYS A 255 15.18 -22.97 3.88
C LYS A 255 15.55 -23.75 2.62
N GLY A 256 14.57 -24.02 1.77
CA GLY A 256 14.83 -24.72 0.51
C GLY A 256 15.49 -23.81 -0.52
N VAL A 257 16.33 -24.39 -1.37
CA VAL A 257 16.88 -23.75 -2.56
C VAL A 257 15.91 -23.95 -3.74
N ILE A 258 15.77 -22.92 -4.57
CA ILE A 258 15.02 -22.98 -5.81
C ILE A 258 16.01 -22.98 -6.96
N SER A 259 15.88 -23.98 -7.84
CA SER A 259 16.69 -24.08 -9.04
C SER A 259 15.81 -24.23 -10.29
N LYS A 260 16.39 -23.91 -11.44
CA LYS A 260 15.74 -24.10 -12.73
C LYS A 260 15.65 -25.61 -13.01
N LYS A 261 14.46 -26.07 -13.39
CA LYS A 261 14.28 -27.47 -13.78
C LYS A 261 14.95 -27.76 -15.13
N ALA A 262 15.73 -28.84 -15.18
CA ALA A 262 16.52 -29.21 -16.36
C ALA A 262 15.64 -29.58 -17.57
N SER A 263 14.52 -30.28 -17.34
CA SER A 263 13.54 -30.58 -18.39
C SER A 263 12.69 -29.35 -18.73
N LYS A 264 12.56 -29.03 -20.02
CA LYS A 264 11.84 -27.85 -20.51
C LYS A 264 10.32 -28.01 -20.58
N HIS A 265 9.82 -29.25 -20.54
CA HIS A 265 8.39 -29.55 -20.75
C HIS A 265 7.85 -30.74 -19.93
N ASN A 266 8.63 -31.33 -19.02
CA ASN A 266 8.10 -32.28 -18.03
C ASN A 266 7.92 -31.59 -16.67
N HIS A 267 6.98 -30.65 -16.60
CA HIS A 267 6.70 -29.89 -15.38
C HIS A 267 5.29 -29.34 -15.36
N SER A 268 4.69 -29.27 -14.18
CA SER A 268 3.43 -28.57 -13.99
C SER A 268 3.59 -27.08 -14.32
N PRO A 269 2.54 -26.41 -14.84
CA PRO A 269 2.59 -24.99 -15.12
C PRO A 269 2.68 -24.19 -13.80
N PRO A 270 3.32 -23.01 -13.80
CA PRO A 270 3.34 -22.17 -12.61
C PRO A 270 1.92 -21.70 -12.28
N PRO A 271 1.55 -21.54 -10.99
CA PRO A 271 0.24 -21.01 -10.63
C PRO A 271 0.05 -19.56 -11.12
N PRO A 272 -1.18 -19.15 -11.43
CA PRO A 272 -1.49 -17.82 -11.97
C PRO A 272 -1.10 -16.74 -10.97
N ARG A 273 -0.09 -15.93 -11.33
CA ARG A 273 0.43 -14.85 -10.49
C ARG A 273 0.00 -13.48 -10.99
N LYS A 274 -0.02 -13.26 -12.30
CA LYS A 274 -0.50 -11.99 -12.87
C LYS A 274 -2.03 -11.97 -12.84
N THR A 275 -2.63 -10.80 -12.62
CA THR A 275 -4.07 -10.64 -12.80
C THR A 275 -4.31 -10.20 -14.24
N PRO A 276 -5.26 -10.80 -14.96
CA PRO A 276 -5.51 -10.50 -16.37
C PRO A 276 -5.81 -9.04 -16.59
N TYR A 277 -5.44 -8.52 -17.76
CA TYR A 277 -5.63 -7.11 -18.08
C TYR A 277 -7.08 -6.65 -17.86
N ASN A 278 -8.04 -7.41 -18.38
CA ASN A 278 -9.47 -7.06 -18.34
C ASN A 278 -9.96 -6.94 -16.89
N ILE A 279 -9.68 -7.96 -16.08
CA ILE A 279 -10.06 -7.99 -14.66
C ILE A 279 -9.36 -6.87 -13.90
N ARG A 280 -8.06 -6.71 -14.10
CA ARG A 280 -7.27 -5.64 -13.48
C ARG A 280 -7.83 -4.26 -13.84
N ASN A 281 -8.16 -4.02 -15.10
CA ASN A 281 -8.68 -2.74 -15.58
C ASN A 281 -10.07 -2.44 -15.00
N GLN A 282 -10.97 -3.44 -14.94
CA GLN A 282 -12.29 -3.27 -14.32
C GLN A 282 -12.17 -2.96 -12.82
N LEU A 283 -11.36 -3.73 -12.07
CA LEU A 283 -11.09 -3.44 -10.66
C LEU A 283 -10.51 -2.04 -10.48
N GLN A 284 -9.58 -1.64 -11.35
CA GLN A 284 -8.95 -0.32 -11.31
C GLN A 284 -9.94 0.81 -11.57
N LYS A 285 -10.89 0.63 -12.49
CA LYS A 285 -11.98 1.58 -12.75
C LYS A 285 -12.88 1.75 -11.53
N ILE A 286 -13.26 0.65 -10.89
CA ILE A 286 -14.07 0.69 -9.66
C ILE A 286 -13.30 1.44 -8.56
N ILE A 287 -12.05 1.08 -8.30
CA ILE A 287 -11.20 1.76 -7.30
C ILE A 287 -11.10 3.27 -7.57
N ASN A 288 -10.92 3.67 -8.83
CA ASN A 288 -10.80 5.07 -9.21
C ASN A 288 -12.12 5.87 -9.09
N SER A 289 -13.26 5.18 -9.04
CA SER A 289 -14.58 5.82 -8.83
C SER A 289 -14.91 6.06 -7.36
N GLU A 290 -14.16 5.45 -6.44
CA GLU A 290 -14.33 5.58 -4.99
C GLU A 290 -13.53 6.78 -4.42
N HIS A 291 -13.86 7.21 -3.19
CA HIS A 291 -13.06 8.21 -2.47
C HIS A 291 -11.72 7.62 -2.02
N ILE A 292 -10.71 7.71 -2.89
CA ILE A 292 -9.46 6.94 -2.81
C ILE A 292 -8.60 7.23 -1.57
N LEU A 293 -8.71 8.43 -0.97
CA LEU A 293 -7.90 8.86 0.17
C LEU A 293 -8.16 8.04 1.44
N ASP A 294 -9.42 7.66 1.65
CA ASP A 294 -9.86 6.89 2.82
C ASP A 294 -10.17 5.44 2.48
N LEU A 295 -9.90 5.03 1.24
CA LEU A 295 -10.22 3.71 0.75
C LEU A 295 -9.23 2.71 1.33
N THR A 296 -9.74 1.84 2.21
CA THR A 296 -9.03 0.65 2.66
C THR A 296 -9.54 -0.55 1.90
N ARG A 297 -8.78 -1.64 1.86
CA ARG A 297 -9.26 -2.92 1.30
C ARG A 297 -10.61 -3.33 1.87
N ARG A 298 -10.81 -3.20 3.18
CA ARG A 298 -12.11 -3.51 3.82
C ARG A 298 -13.23 -2.66 3.23
N LYS A 299 -13.06 -1.33 3.20
CA LYS A 299 -14.07 -0.42 2.64
C LYS A 299 -14.36 -0.71 1.17
N PHE A 300 -13.31 -0.96 0.38
CA PHE A 300 -13.44 -1.35 -1.02
C PHE A 300 -14.28 -2.62 -1.14
N LEU A 301 -13.91 -3.71 -0.46
CA LEU A 301 -14.61 -5.00 -0.54
C LEU A 301 -16.07 -4.93 -0.08
N THR A 302 -16.41 -4.03 0.84
CA THR A 302 -17.79 -3.80 1.27
C THR A 302 -18.56 -2.77 0.42
N GLY A 303 -17.90 -2.16 -0.57
CA GLY A 303 -18.48 -1.10 -1.40
C GLY A 303 -19.52 -1.62 -2.40
N THR A 304 -20.55 -0.82 -2.67
CA THR A 304 -21.67 -1.22 -3.54
C THR A 304 -21.22 -1.54 -4.97
N MET A 305 -20.25 -0.79 -5.50
CA MET A 305 -19.76 -0.97 -6.87
C MET A 305 -19.07 -2.34 -7.06
N ILE A 306 -18.18 -2.72 -6.13
CA ILE A 306 -17.50 -4.02 -6.23
C ILE A 306 -18.48 -5.17 -6.00
N GLN A 307 -19.44 -5.00 -5.09
CA GLN A 307 -20.46 -6.03 -4.82
C GLN A 307 -21.35 -6.27 -6.04
N THR A 308 -21.71 -5.20 -6.74
CA THR A 308 -22.46 -5.28 -8.01
C THR A 308 -21.63 -5.96 -9.10
N TYR A 309 -20.35 -5.61 -9.23
CA TYR A 309 -19.44 -6.23 -10.19
C TYR A 309 -19.22 -7.73 -9.93
N LEU A 310 -19.13 -8.11 -8.66
CA LEU A 310 -18.94 -9.51 -8.24
C LEU A 310 -20.23 -10.34 -8.37
N ASN A 311 -21.40 -9.72 -8.24
CA ASN A 311 -22.71 -10.37 -8.35
C ASN A 311 -22.81 -11.66 -7.50
N GLY A 312 -22.44 -11.56 -6.22
CA GLY A 312 -22.45 -12.67 -5.27
C GLY A 312 -21.25 -13.62 -5.34
N LYS A 313 -20.32 -13.42 -6.28
CA LYS A 313 -19.08 -14.19 -6.36
C LYS A 313 -17.98 -13.64 -5.46
N MET A 314 -17.02 -14.49 -5.07
CA MET A 314 -15.80 -14.05 -4.41
C MET A 314 -14.79 -13.49 -5.43
N LEU A 315 -13.83 -12.69 -4.96
CA LEU A 315 -12.74 -12.18 -5.81
C LEU A 315 -11.90 -13.30 -6.42
N SER A 316 -11.71 -14.40 -5.69
CA SER A 316 -11.02 -15.60 -6.17
C SER A 316 -11.70 -16.23 -7.38
N ASP A 317 -13.03 -16.10 -7.48
CA ASP A 317 -13.83 -16.65 -8.57
C ASP A 317 -13.65 -15.85 -9.87
N LEU A 318 -13.23 -14.58 -9.77
CA LEU A 318 -12.84 -13.82 -10.95
C LEU A 318 -11.53 -14.36 -11.53
N HIS A 319 -10.56 -14.62 -10.65
CA HIS A 319 -9.27 -15.18 -11.03
C HIS A 319 -8.49 -15.67 -9.79
N PRO A 320 -7.84 -16.85 -9.82
CA PRO A 320 -7.14 -17.39 -8.64
C PRO A 320 -6.04 -16.48 -8.12
N SER A 321 -5.45 -15.66 -8.99
CA SER A 321 -4.41 -14.71 -8.58
C SER A 321 -4.92 -13.60 -7.64
N LEU A 322 -6.24 -13.40 -7.52
CA LEU A 322 -6.87 -12.46 -6.59
C LEU A 322 -7.18 -13.06 -5.21
N ASN A 323 -6.92 -14.34 -4.99
CA ASN A 323 -7.01 -14.94 -3.65
C ASN A 323 -6.07 -14.22 -2.65
N ASN A 324 -4.93 -13.72 -3.14
CA ASN A 324 -4.09 -12.82 -2.37
C ASN A 324 -4.69 -11.41 -2.30
N GLN A 325 -5.40 -11.14 -1.20
CA GLN A 325 -6.01 -9.85 -0.89
C GLN A 325 -5.02 -8.67 -0.86
N SER A 326 -3.71 -8.87 -0.61
CA SER A 326 -2.72 -7.80 -0.68
C SER A 326 -2.57 -7.20 -2.09
N LYS A 327 -3.05 -7.88 -3.13
CA LYS A 327 -3.14 -7.27 -4.45
C LYS A 327 -4.14 -6.14 -4.53
N ILE A 328 -5.22 -6.21 -3.75
CA ILE A 328 -6.18 -5.11 -3.66
C ILE A 328 -5.52 -3.91 -3.00
N ASP A 329 -4.75 -4.12 -1.93
CA ASP A 329 -3.94 -3.07 -1.32
C ASP A 329 -2.99 -2.44 -2.34
N TYR A 330 -2.28 -3.26 -3.14
CA TYR A 330 -1.43 -2.77 -4.22
C TYR A 330 -2.18 -1.92 -5.26
N PHE A 331 -3.37 -2.33 -5.71
CA PHE A 331 -4.16 -1.53 -6.66
C PHE A 331 -4.66 -0.21 -6.06
N ILE A 332 -5.10 -0.23 -4.81
CA ILE A 332 -5.50 0.98 -4.08
C ILE A 332 -4.31 1.93 -3.95
N GLU A 333 -3.18 1.45 -3.43
CA GLU A 333 -1.96 2.25 -3.25
C GLU A 333 -1.44 2.81 -4.58
N LYS A 334 -1.47 2.02 -5.66
CA LYS A 334 -1.08 2.48 -6.99
C LYS A 334 -1.93 3.68 -7.43
N SER A 335 -3.24 3.63 -7.16
CA SER A 335 -4.19 4.70 -7.48
C SER A 335 -3.94 5.93 -6.61
N GLN A 336 -3.76 5.72 -5.30
CA GLN A 336 -3.43 6.78 -4.35
C GLN A 336 -2.16 7.51 -4.76
N ARG A 337 -1.07 6.80 -5.08
CA ARG A 337 0.20 7.41 -5.55
C ARG A 337 0.04 8.14 -6.88
N SER A 338 -0.83 7.66 -7.76
CA SER A 338 -1.10 8.33 -9.04
C SER A 338 -1.89 9.62 -8.88
N GLN A 339 -2.88 9.66 -7.98
CA GLN A 339 -3.73 10.84 -7.78
C GLN A 339 -3.14 11.83 -6.75
N TYR A 340 -2.42 11.32 -5.77
CA TYR A 340 -1.82 12.05 -4.65
C TYR A 340 -0.33 11.68 -4.51
N PRO A 341 0.53 12.10 -5.47
CA PRO A 341 1.94 11.72 -5.50
C PRO A 341 2.73 12.15 -4.26
N PHE A 342 2.29 13.21 -3.59
CA PHE A 342 2.90 13.73 -2.36
C PHE A 342 2.11 13.35 -1.10
N SER A 343 1.20 12.37 -1.19
CA SER A 343 0.35 11.91 -0.07
C SER A 343 -0.54 13.02 0.52
N GLN A 344 -1.03 12.84 1.75
CA GLN A 344 -1.89 13.77 2.48
C GLN A 344 -1.13 14.62 3.52
N ASN A 345 0.20 14.57 3.54
CA ASN A 345 1.00 15.36 4.47
C ASN A 345 1.17 16.82 3.97
N VAL A 346 1.96 17.61 4.70
CA VAL A 346 2.25 19.02 4.37
C VAL A 346 2.78 19.19 2.94
N LEU A 347 3.57 18.26 2.40
CA LEU A 347 4.03 18.33 1.01
C LEU A 347 2.89 18.16 0.01
N GLY A 348 1.91 17.30 0.33
CA GLY A 348 0.65 17.19 -0.41
C GLY A 348 -0.12 18.51 -0.45
N VAL A 349 -0.17 19.23 0.68
CA VAL A 349 -0.79 20.56 0.77
C VAL A 349 -0.03 21.60 -0.04
N VAL A 350 1.31 21.63 0.02
CA VAL A 350 2.15 22.51 -0.81
C VAL A 350 1.92 22.25 -2.30
N HIS A 351 1.89 20.99 -2.71
CA HIS A 351 1.62 20.63 -4.10
C HIS A 351 0.24 21.12 -4.55
N LYS A 352 -0.78 20.97 -3.70
CA LYS A 352 -2.13 21.48 -3.94
C LYS A 352 -2.15 23.01 -4.03
N PHE A 353 -1.49 23.70 -3.11
CA PHE A 353 -1.35 25.16 -3.12
C PHE A 353 -0.71 25.63 -4.43
N MET A 354 0.42 25.05 -4.84
CA MET A 354 1.07 25.40 -6.11
C MET A 354 0.18 25.15 -7.33
N LYS A 355 -0.60 24.05 -7.34
CA LYS A 355 -1.54 23.74 -8.42
C LYS A 355 -2.72 24.72 -8.50
N TYR A 356 -3.22 25.18 -7.36
CA TYR A 356 -4.41 26.04 -7.27
C TYR A 356 -4.11 27.51 -7.02
N ASN A 357 -2.84 27.92 -6.95
CA ASN A 357 -2.45 29.34 -6.85
C ASN A 357 -2.90 30.17 -8.07
N MET A 358 -3.41 29.52 -9.12
CA MET A 358 -4.03 30.15 -10.30
C MET A 358 -5.56 30.27 -10.20
N SER A 359 -6.18 29.81 -9.10
CA SER A 359 -7.63 29.97 -8.86
C SER A 359 -7.95 31.40 -8.46
N ALA A 360 -9.12 31.90 -8.84
CA ALA A 360 -9.59 33.23 -8.44
C ALA A 360 -9.82 33.35 -6.92
N ASP A 361 -10.18 32.24 -6.26
CA ASP A 361 -10.30 32.15 -4.80
C ASP A 361 -9.76 30.80 -4.29
N PRO A 362 -8.45 30.69 -3.96
CA PRO A 362 -7.90 29.46 -3.39
C PRO A 362 -8.27 29.32 -1.92
N TYR A 363 -8.71 28.12 -1.51
CA TYR A 363 -9.01 27.83 -0.09
C TYR A 363 -7.75 27.85 0.79
N ILE A 364 -6.61 27.40 0.27
CA ILE A 364 -5.31 27.54 0.95
C ILE A 364 -4.79 28.95 0.63
N ARG A 365 -4.74 29.82 1.63
CA ARG A 365 -4.45 31.26 1.48
C ARG A 365 -2.97 31.59 1.60
N SER A 366 -2.26 30.86 2.45
CA SER A 366 -0.82 30.98 2.61
C SER A 366 -0.22 29.69 3.19
N ILE A 367 1.05 29.49 2.87
CA ILE A 367 1.91 28.49 3.51
C ILE A 367 3.21 29.19 3.87
N ARG A 368 3.56 29.19 5.15
CA ARG A 368 4.82 29.73 5.67
C ARG A 368 5.61 28.61 6.35
N PHE A 369 6.87 28.45 5.97
CA PHE A 369 7.82 27.58 6.66
C PHE A 369 8.78 28.46 7.47
N LEU A 370 9.06 28.07 8.71
CA LEU A 370 10.01 28.72 9.60
C LEU A 370 11.30 27.89 9.66
N ASP A 371 12.44 28.53 9.97
CA ASP A 371 13.78 27.93 9.88
C ASP A 371 13.98 26.69 10.78
N ASN A 372 13.18 26.56 11.82
CA ASN A 372 13.20 25.44 12.77
C ASN A 372 12.31 24.25 12.35
N GLY A 373 11.77 24.26 11.12
CA GLY A 373 10.85 23.22 10.63
C GLY A 373 9.41 23.38 11.10
N GLN A 374 9.07 24.50 11.76
CA GLN A 374 7.68 24.88 12.00
C GLN A 374 7.01 25.38 10.73
N TYR A 375 5.69 25.27 10.66
CA TYR A 375 4.92 25.75 9.52
C TYR A 375 3.57 26.30 9.94
N ILE A 376 3.03 27.18 9.10
CA ILE A 376 1.71 27.78 9.22
C ILE A 376 1.02 27.60 7.87
N ILE A 377 -0.14 26.96 7.86
CA ILE A 377 -0.96 26.77 6.66
C ILE A 377 -2.32 27.41 6.93
N LEU A 378 -2.57 28.58 6.34
CA LEU A 378 -3.84 29.29 6.50
C LEU A 378 -4.84 28.83 5.44
N CYS A 379 -6.02 28.41 5.88
CA CYS A 379 -7.13 27.98 5.04
C CYS A 379 -8.40 28.78 5.35
N ALA A 380 -8.97 29.42 4.33
CA ALA A 380 -10.23 30.16 4.39
C ALA A 380 -10.75 30.39 2.96
N THR A 381 -12.03 30.67 2.80
CA THR A 381 -12.60 31.25 1.56
C THR A 381 -12.56 32.77 1.65
N LYS A 382 -12.62 33.47 0.51
CA LYS A 382 -12.67 34.93 0.51
C LYS A 382 -13.93 35.45 1.21
N GLU A 383 -15.06 34.78 1.06
CA GLU A 383 -16.30 35.17 1.75
C GLU A 383 -16.14 35.05 3.27
N GLN A 384 -15.44 34.03 3.75
CA GLN A 384 -15.16 33.89 5.18
C GLN A 384 -14.25 34.99 5.72
N THR A 385 -13.19 35.38 5.00
CA THR A 385 -12.27 36.45 5.47
C THR A 385 -12.95 37.82 5.46
N ILE A 386 -13.80 38.10 4.47
CA ILE A 386 -14.63 39.30 4.43
C ILE A 386 -15.60 39.32 5.61
N ALA A 387 -16.35 38.23 5.82
CA ALA A 387 -17.29 38.14 6.94
C ALA A 387 -16.59 38.27 8.30
N LEU A 388 -15.39 37.70 8.43
CA LEU A 388 -14.54 37.82 9.63
C LEU A 388 -14.17 39.27 9.94
N SER A 389 -14.01 40.12 8.92
CA SER A 389 -13.69 41.55 9.08
C SER A 389 -14.83 42.40 9.66
N GLU A 390 -16.07 41.90 9.58
CA GLU A 390 -17.25 42.58 10.09
C GLU A 390 -17.59 42.18 11.53
N LEU A 391 -16.86 41.22 12.10
CA LEU A 391 -17.11 40.71 13.44
C LEU A 391 -16.49 41.60 14.52
N THR A 392 -17.25 41.82 15.59
CA THR A 392 -16.80 42.55 16.78
C THR A 392 -16.11 41.63 17.79
N HIS A 393 -16.31 40.32 17.67
CA HIS A 393 -15.68 39.31 18.52
C HIS A 393 -15.46 38.01 17.77
N ILE A 394 -14.40 37.31 18.14
CA ILE A 394 -14.06 35.97 17.63
C ILE A 394 -13.62 35.07 18.78
N GLU A 395 -13.69 33.77 18.56
CA GLU A 395 -13.19 32.72 19.43
C GLU A 395 -12.12 31.91 18.70
N ILE A 396 -11.00 31.64 19.37
CA ILE A 396 -9.86 30.90 18.82
C ILE A 396 -9.57 29.68 19.68
N ASP A 397 -9.65 28.51 19.06
CA ASP A 397 -9.51 27.20 19.71
C ASP A 397 -8.41 26.37 19.04
N MET A 398 -7.67 25.59 19.84
CA MET A 398 -6.63 24.67 19.37
C MET A 398 -7.08 23.22 19.55
N ALA A 399 -7.45 22.59 18.45
CA ALA A 399 -7.87 21.19 18.43
C ALA A 399 -6.66 20.25 18.34
N PHE A 400 -6.25 19.68 19.49
CA PHE A 400 -5.14 18.72 19.56
C PHE A 400 -5.47 17.30 19.05
N LYS A 401 -6.75 16.96 18.82
CA LYS A 401 -7.19 15.56 18.62
C LYS A 401 -7.66 15.19 17.23
N ARG A 402 -7.88 16.16 16.33
CA ARG A 402 -8.42 15.87 14.98
C ARG A 402 -7.36 15.36 14.01
N ILE A 403 -6.12 15.80 14.16
CA ILE A 403 -5.02 15.44 13.27
C ILE A 403 -4.04 14.56 14.04
N HIS A 404 -3.70 13.43 13.46
CA HIS A 404 -2.70 12.55 14.05
C HIS A 404 -1.29 13.07 13.72
N GLY A 405 -0.48 13.33 14.74
CA GLY A 405 0.93 13.70 14.59
C GLY A 405 1.28 15.00 15.31
N ILE A 406 2.26 15.73 14.76
CA ILE A 406 2.77 16.99 15.32
C ILE A 406 1.96 18.23 14.87
N THR A 407 1.01 18.06 13.95
CA THR A 407 0.18 19.15 13.42
C THR A 407 -1.05 19.34 14.29
N ASN A 408 -1.27 20.55 14.77
CA ASN A 408 -2.49 20.99 15.42
C ASN A 408 -3.36 21.79 14.44
N GLU A 409 -4.67 21.76 14.67
CA GLU A 409 -5.63 22.61 14.00
C GLU A 409 -5.98 23.79 14.92
N TRP A 410 -5.84 25.01 14.41
CA TRP A 410 -6.18 26.25 15.09
C TRP A 410 -7.37 26.89 14.36
N GLU A 411 -8.54 26.88 15.01
CA GLU A 411 -9.80 27.33 14.41
C GLU A 411 -10.11 28.76 14.83
N VAL A 412 -10.48 29.61 13.86
CA VAL A 412 -11.06 30.93 14.11
C VAL A 412 -12.57 30.82 13.92
N THR A 413 -13.32 31.03 14.98
CA THR A 413 -14.76 30.84 15.02
C THR A 413 -15.46 32.06 15.58
N ALA A 414 -16.77 32.17 15.34
CA ALA A 414 -17.61 33.09 16.07
C ALA A 414 -19.05 32.57 16.12
N TYR A 415 -19.72 32.81 17.24
CA TYR A 415 -21.16 32.57 17.35
C TYR A 415 -21.91 33.67 16.62
N LEU A 416 -22.75 33.27 15.66
CA LEU A 416 -23.58 34.20 14.91
C LEU A 416 -25.03 34.13 15.41
N PRO A 417 -25.53 35.14 16.15
CA PRO A 417 -26.88 35.12 16.71
C PRO A 417 -27.98 34.93 15.65
N ARG A 418 -27.76 35.48 14.44
CA ARG A 418 -28.71 35.38 13.31
C ARG A 418 -28.96 33.95 12.86
N VAL A 419 -27.96 33.07 12.95
CA VAL A 419 -28.07 31.65 12.54
C VAL A 419 -28.04 30.69 13.73
N GLN A 420 -27.94 31.21 14.95
CA GLN A 420 -27.88 30.46 16.20
C GLN A 420 -26.82 29.33 16.20
N LYS A 421 -25.68 29.58 15.55
CA LYS A 421 -24.59 28.61 15.40
C LYS A 421 -23.24 29.28 15.45
N THR A 422 -22.26 28.57 15.97
CA THR A 422 -20.83 28.90 15.83
C THR A 422 -20.38 28.46 14.43
N LEU A 423 -19.81 29.39 13.67
CA LEU A 423 -19.23 29.12 12.36
C LEU A 423 -17.71 29.26 12.41
N THR A 424 -17.02 28.45 11.61
CA THR A 424 -15.57 28.56 11.38
C THR A 424 -15.31 29.49 10.19
N PHE A 425 -14.49 30.52 10.40
CA PHE A 425 -14.10 31.50 9.39
C PHE A 425 -12.70 31.21 8.83
N ALA A 426 -11.79 30.71 9.65
CA ALA A 426 -10.48 30.28 9.19
C ALA A 426 -10.02 29.02 9.94
N ARG A 427 -9.20 28.22 9.26
CA ARG A 427 -8.49 27.07 9.85
C ARG A 427 -7.01 27.25 9.58
N ILE A 428 -6.20 27.12 10.62
CA ILE A 428 -4.74 27.16 10.49
C ILE A 428 -4.18 25.83 10.95
N PHE A 429 -3.42 25.18 10.07
CA PHE A 429 -2.69 23.95 10.42
C PHE A 429 -1.24 24.28 10.73
N THR A 430 -0.78 23.92 11.92
CA THR A 430 0.52 24.36 12.41
C THR A 430 1.06 23.45 13.51
N ASN A 431 2.38 23.45 13.69
CA ASN A 431 3.10 22.77 14.78
C ASN A 431 3.86 23.78 15.67
N ILE A 432 3.37 25.02 15.74
CA ILE A 432 4.02 26.10 16.49
C ILE A 432 3.68 26.05 17.97
N GLU A 433 4.65 26.42 18.79
CA GLU A 433 4.51 26.48 20.25
C GLU A 433 5.05 27.80 20.85
N THR A 434 5.78 28.59 20.07
CA THR A 434 6.46 29.82 20.54
C THR A 434 5.65 31.07 20.20
N ALA A 435 5.79 32.10 21.04
CA ALA A 435 5.09 33.37 20.84
C ALA A 435 5.46 34.06 19.51
N GLU A 436 6.74 34.02 19.13
CA GLU A 436 7.23 34.53 17.84
C GLU A 436 6.54 33.84 16.65
N ALA A 437 6.35 32.52 16.73
CA ALA A 437 5.64 31.81 15.68
C ALA A 437 4.14 32.14 15.67
N TYR A 438 3.51 32.37 16.83
CA TYR A 438 2.13 32.87 16.89
C TYR A 438 2.02 34.30 16.32
N GLN A 439 3.02 35.16 16.51
CA GLN A 439 3.06 36.47 15.87
C GLN A 439 3.00 36.35 14.35
N ASN A 440 3.79 35.45 13.75
CA ASN A 440 3.74 35.16 12.32
C ASN A 440 2.37 34.63 11.88
N LEU A 441 1.72 33.80 12.71
CA LEU A 441 0.36 33.30 12.44
C LEU A 441 -0.66 34.45 12.39
N PHE A 442 -0.63 35.37 13.35
CA PHE A 442 -1.52 36.53 13.34
C PHE A 442 -1.23 37.48 12.17
N GLU A 443 0.05 37.66 11.81
CA GLU A 443 0.44 38.41 10.62
C GLU A 443 -0.16 37.79 9.35
N ASP A 444 -0.06 36.48 9.17
CA ASP A 444 -0.63 35.78 8.01
C ASP A 444 -2.16 35.86 7.97
N LEU A 445 -2.83 35.71 9.13
CA LEU A 445 -4.28 35.78 9.23
C LEU A 445 -4.81 37.17 8.89
N PHE A 446 -4.38 38.21 9.62
CA PHE A 446 -4.88 39.56 9.41
C PHE A 446 -4.40 40.13 8.07
N GLY A 447 -3.17 39.82 7.65
CA GLY A 447 -2.69 40.18 6.30
C GLY A 447 -3.48 39.50 5.18
N CYS A 448 -4.04 38.30 5.40
CA CYS A 448 -5.00 37.70 4.46
C CYS A 448 -6.31 38.47 4.41
N ILE A 449 -6.86 38.84 5.57
CA ILE A 449 -8.12 39.60 5.63
C ILE A 449 -7.96 40.96 4.96
N GLU A 450 -6.88 41.70 5.26
CA GLU A 450 -6.58 43.01 4.67
C GLU A 450 -6.47 42.94 3.14
N ARG A 451 -5.83 41.89 2.60
CA ARG A 451 -5.75 41.67 1.15
C ARG A 451 -7.13 41.44 0.52
N ASP A 452 -8.04 40.75 1.21
CA ASP A 452 -9.37 40.44 0.70
C ASP A 452 -10.33 41.62 0.76
N ILE A 453 -10.25 42.45 1.80
CA ILE A 453 -11.08 43.65 1.97
C ILE A 453 -10.51 44.89 1.27
N GLY A 454 -9.23 44.88 0.91
CA GLY A 454 -8.54 45.99 0.24
C GLY A 454 -8.27 47.21 1.14
N LYS A 455 -8.34 47.06 2.46
CA LYS A 455 -8.09 48.11 3.47
C LYS A 455 -7.49 47.50 4.74
N THR A 456 -7.02 48.36 5.64
CA THR A 456 -6.45 47.95 6.94
C THR A 456 -7.52 47.32 7.84
N PHE A 457 -7.13 46.32 8.62
CA PHE A 457 -8.00 45.68 9.59
C PHE A 457 -8.02 46.49 10.89
N ASN A 458 -9.22 46.90 11.33
CA ASN A 458 -9.37 47.76 12.49
C ASN A 458 -9.60 46.94 13.78
N PHE A 459 -8.85 47.30 14.82
CA PHE A 459 -9.05 46.84 16.19
C PHE A 459 -9.74 47.95 17.01
N HIS A 460 -10.80 47.59 17.74
CA HIS A 460 -11.67 48.56 18.42
C HIS A 460 -10.93 49.40 19.47
N HIS A 461 -10.00 48.82 20.24
CA HIS A 461 -9.24 49.55 21.26
C HIS A 461 -8.20 50.52 20.68
N ILE A 462 -7.91 50.43 19.38
CA ILE A 462 -6.99 51.33 18.67
C ILE A 462 -7.75 52.36 17.83
N HIS A 463 -8.83 51.95 17.15
CA HIS A 463 -9.51 52.75 16.13
C HIS A 463 -10.94 53.17 16.51
N GLY A 464 -11.50 52.65 17.60
CA GLY A 464 -12.90 52.85 17.98
C GLY A 464 -13.92 51.98 17.22
N GLU A 465 -13.47 51.17 16.26
CA GLU A 465 -14.29 50.25 15.47
C GLU A 465 -13.54 48.96 15.11
N GLY A 466 -14.28 47.95 14.63
CA GLY A 466 -13.74 46.65 14.24
C GLY A 466 -13.70 45.63 15.37
N LEU A 467 -12.69 44.76 15.37
CA LEU A 467 -12.60 43.64 16.31
C LEU A 467 -12.30 44.14 17.73
N GLY A 468 -13.22 43.91 18.66
CA GLY A 468 -13.09 44.34 20.05
C GLY A 468 -12.70 43.25 21.02
N CYS A 469 -12.91 41.97 20.66
CA CYS A 469 -12.67 40.87 21.58
C CYS A 469 -12.18 39.61 20.86
N ILE A 470 -11.15 38.97 21.41
CA ILE A 470 -10.69 37.64 21.04
C ILE A 470 -10.82 36.76 22.28
N ILE A 471 -11.71 35.79 22.20
CA ILE A 471 -11.94 34.78 23.23
C ILE A 471 -11.03 33.60 22.94
N ALA A 472 -10.27 33.15 23.93
CA ALA A 472 -9.28 32.11 23.72
C ALA A 472 -9.06 31.28 24.98
N ASP A 473 -8.42 30.14 24.80
CA ASP A 473 -7.93 29.30 25.89
C ASP A 473 -6.69 29.90 26.56
N GLN A 474 -6.32 29.38 27.72
CA GLN A 474 -5.19 29.86 28.52
C GLN A 474 -3.82 29.44 27.94
N HIS A 475 -3.65 29.55 26.62
CA HIS A 475 -2.40 29.24 25.93
C HIS A 475 -1.45 30.45 25.93
N LYS A 476 -0.44 30.43 26.81
CA LYS A 476 0.50 31.55 27.02
C LYS A 476 1.19 32.03 25.73
N GLY A 477 1.62 31.11 24.87
CA GLY A 477 2.30 31.45 23.62
C GLY A 477 1.40 32.22 22.65
N GLN A 478 0.11 31.89 22.61
CA GLN A 478 -0.87 32.50 21.73
C GLN A 478 -1.22 33.92 22.18
N ALA A 479 -1.45 34.11 23.47
CA ALA A 479 -1.68 35.44 24.04
C ALA A 479 -0.46 36.34 23.79
N LEU A 480 0.75 35.87 24.11
CA LEU A 480 1.96 36.68 23.92
C LEU A 480 2.21 37.00 22.44
N GLY A 481 2.00 36.04 21.53
CA GLY A 481 2.15 36.26 20.09
C GLY A 481 1.16 37.29 19.53
N LEU A 482 -0.09 37.31 20.01
CA LEU A 482 -1.06 38.36 19.67
C LEU A 482 -0.58 39.74 20.15
N GLY A 483 -0.11 39.82 21.39
CA GLY A 483 0.42 41.07 21.95
C GLY A 483 1.63 41.58 21.18
N GLN A 484 2.54 40.69 20.76
CA GLN A 484 3.71 41.01 19.94
C GLN A 484 3.30 41.51 18.54
N TYR A 485 2.35 40.83 17.89
CA TYR A 485 1.79 41.28 16.61
C TYR A 485 1.19 42.68 16.70
N LEU A 486 0.32 42.93 17.68
CA LEU A 486 -0.29 44.25 17.88
C LEU A 486 0.75 45.32 18.17
N ASN A 487 1.70 45.05 19.08
CA ASN A 487 2.77 46.00 19.41
C ASN A 487 3.65 46.34 18.19
N SER A 488 3.93 45.36 17.32
CA SER A 488 4.70 45.59 16.08
C SER A 488 4.00 46.55 15.10
N LYS A 489 2.66 46.57 15.08
CA LYS A 489 1.86 47.47 14.25
C LYS A 489 1.57 48.80 14.96
N TYR A 490 1.44 48.75 16.28
CA TYR A 490 0.96 49.85 17.13
C TYR A 490 1.87 50.00 18.37
N PRO A 491 3.09 50.54 18.21
CA PRO A 491 4.11 50.51 19.27
C PRO A 491 3.83 51.45 20.46
N HIS A 492 2.71 52.17 20.45
CA HIS A 492 2.31 53.09 21.53
C HIS A 492 1.76 52.37 22.77
N LEU A 493 1.46 51.08 22.68
CA LEU A 493 1.12 50.21 23.80
C LEU A 493 2.06 49.01 23.82
N THR A 494 2.43 48.54 25.01
CA THR A 494 3.16 47.29 25.20
C THR A 494 2.30 46.08 24.83
N PRO A 495 2.90 44.91 24.56
CA PRO A 495 2.16 43.68 24.30
C PRO A 495 1.11 43.35 25.37
N ILE A 496 1.42 43.60 26.64
CA ILE A 496 0.52 43.30 27.77
C ILE A 496 -0.67 44.26 27.80
N GLU A 497 -0.44 45.56 27.57
CA GLU A 497 -1.50 46.56 27.51
C GLU A 497 -2.48 46.25 26.38
N HIS A 498 -2.00 45.90 25.19
CA HIS A 498 -2.87 45.44 24.10
C HIS A 498 -3.76 44.26 24.52
N LEU A 499 -3.19 43.27 25.21
CA LEU A 499 -3.93 42.09 25.63
C LEU A 499 -5.02 42.40 26.66
N GLN A 500 -4.82 43.37 27.55
CA GLN A 500 -5.83 43.78 28.54
C GLN A 500 -7.13 44.26 27.86
N HIS A 501 -6.99 44.91 26.69
CA HIS A 501 -8.11 45.43 25.92
C HIS A 501 -8.81 44.34 25.10
N ILE A 502 -8.05 43.50 24.38
CA ILE A 502 -8.62 42.62 23.34
C ILE A 502 -8.75 41.14 23.75
N TYR A 503 -7.91 40.61 24.63
CA TYR A 503 -7.84 39.17 24.89
C TYR A 503 -8.68 38.79 26.12
N LYS A 504 -9.62 37.87 25.95
CA LYS A 504 -10.48 37.35 27.04
C LYS A 504 -10.34 35.83 27.13
N LEU A 505 -10.26 35.32 28.35
CA LEU A 505 -10.21 33.89 28.60
C LEU A 505 -11.63 33.29 28.52
N CYS A 506 -11.75 32.12 27.91
CA CYS A 506 -13.00 31.37 27.91
C CYS A 506 -13.40 30.97 29.35
N GLN A 507 -14.64 31.28 29.76
CA GLN A 507 -15.14 31.02 31.12
C GLN A 507 -15.20 29.52 31.46
N VAL A 508 -15.34 28.65 30.45
CA VAL A 508 -15.41 27.19 30.65
C VAL A 508 -14.07 26.66 31.16
N HIS A 509 -12.94 27.21 30.71
CA HIS A 509 -11.60 26.84 31.16
C HIS A 509 -11.14 27.60 32.42
N TYR A 510 -11.77 28.72 32.76
CA TYR A 510 -11.42 29.49 33.97
C TYR A 510 -11.99 28.88 35.28
N LYS A 511 -13.02 28.03 35.19
CA LYS A 511 -13.72 27.43 36.35
C LYS A 511 -13.26 26.00 36.70
N TRP A 512 -12.15 25.52 36.16
CA TRP A 512 -11.57 24.20 36.47
C TRP A 512 -10.17 24.31 37.05
#